data_AF-A0A7C7CZ00-F1
#
_entry.id   AF-A0A7C7CZ00-F1
#
_cell.length_a   1.000
_cell.length_b   1.000
_cell.length_c   1.000
_cell.angle_alpha   90.00
_cell.angle_beta   90.00
_cell.angle_gamma   90.00
#
_symmetry.space_group_name_H-M   'P 1'
#
loop_
_entity.id
_entity.type
_entity.pdbx_description
1 polymer ?
#
loop_
_entity_poly.entity_id
_entity_poly.type
_entity_poly.pdbx_seq_one_letter_code
_entity_poly.pdbx_strand_id
1 'polypeptide(L)'
;MRKKEFIIPNKTLFIYLIVHVLFFILLSCAVIQVPSGGPVDTTPPELVAVTPPSGTIQFSGGEIHLRFSEYMDESTVEQGFRVFPRLNEQLDISFKGDELFLELPHDLAPNQTYVITAGRGLKDEHGVPLAEPVHMAYSTGSEIARGQISGQVFNENDIAVHLWRFNDEDIDSLFFTKPDYVTDVTDDGYYQFKYLSPGRYQILSIGNEGAGLPLDTKRMRYGLYWKNHLELGENDSLTEINMIVRKEPQPFRLVKGEWNSSRWGRLFFNRGLPTEKLEGKIILVTEDGVSVPADFFHDPLDSKNLILT
;
A
#
# COMPACT_ATOMS: atom_id res chain seq x y z
N MET A 1 78.15 32.51 -31.28
CA MET A 1 77.69 31.56 -30.24
C MET A 1 78.22 31.99 -28.87
N ARG A 2 77.33 32.36 -27.94
CA ARG A 2 77.61 32.35 -26.48
C ARG A 2 76.34 31.84 -25.79
N LYS A 3 76.36 30.57 -25.37
CA LYS A 3 75.38 30.03 -24.42
C LYS A 3 75.62 30.75 -23.09
N LYS A 4 74.66 31.55 -22.62
CA LYS A 4 74.63 31.98 -21.22
C LYS A 4 73.94 30.85 -20.45
N GLU A 5 74.74 30.03 -19.78
CA GLU A 5 74.22 29.07 -18.82
C GLU A 5 73.68 29.84 -17.61
N PHE A 6 72.39 29.65 -17.31
CA PHE A 6 71.72 30.26 -16.17
C PHE A 6 72.04 29.44 -14.92
N ILE A 7 73.22 29.68 -14.35
CA ILE A 7 73.69 29.00 -13.13
C ILE A 7 73.02 29.70 -11.94
N ILE A 8 72.00 29.08 -11.34
CA ILE A 8 71.38 29.53 -10.08
C ILE A 8 72.42 29.37 -8.96
N PRO A 9 72.96 30.45 -8.36
CA PRO A 9 74.22 30.37 -7.63
C PRO A 9 74.06 29.99 -6.15
N ASN A 10 72.87 29.58 -5.70
CA ASN A 10 72.66 29.30 -4.28
C ASN A 10 71.70 28.12 -4.08
N LYS A 11 72.26 26.95 -3.74
CA LYS A 11 71.50 25.72 -3.47
C LYS A 11 70.40 25.94 -2.41
N THR A 12 70.65 26.84 -1.47
CA THR A 12 69.73 27.22 -0.40
C THR A 12 68.48 27.92 -0.96
N LEU A 13 68.64 28.83 -1.93
CA LEU A 13 67.51 29.55 -2.54
C LEU A 13 66.59 28.60 -3.33
N PHE A 14 67.18 27.62 -4.02
CA PHE A 14 66.43 26.59 -4.76
C PHE A 14 65.65 25.67 -3.80
N ILE A 15 66.23 25.32 -2.65
CA ILE A 15 65.54 24.55 -1.61
C ILE A 15 64.37 25.36 -1.03
N TYR A 16 64.54 26.65 -0.73
CA TYR A 16 63.44 27.49 -0.24
C TYR A 16 62.28 27.61 -1.24
N LEU A 17 62.58 27.72 -2.54
CA LEU A 17 61.58 27.74 -3.60
C LEU A 17 60.80 26.41 -3.66
N ILE A 18 61.51 25.27 -3.62
CA ILE A 18 60.87 23.94 -3.61
C ILE A 18 60.00 23.76 -2.38
N VAL A 19 60.46 24.18 -1.20
CA VAL A 19 59.68 24.09 0.05
C VAL A 19 58.43 24.96 -0.01
N HIS A 20 58.51 26.17 -0.58
CA HIS A 20 57.32 27.03 -0.77
C HIS A 20 56.33 26.43 -1.78
N VAL A 21 56.82 25.90 -2.90
CA VAL A 21 55.96 25.24 -3.90
C VAL A 21 55.29 24.01 -3.30
N LEU A 22 56.02 23.20 -2.54
CA LEU A 22 55.48 22.03 -1.85
C LEU A 22 54.44 22.42 -0.79
N PHE A 23 54.67 23.52 -0.06
CA PHE A 23 53.72 24.08 0.90
C PHE A 23 52.41 24.53 0.23
N PHE A 24 52.47 25.17 -0.93
CA PHE A 24 51.28 25.55 -1.69
C PHE A 24 50.50 24.34 -2.25
N ILE A 25 51.19 23.25 -2.62
CA ILE A 25 50.53 22.02 -3.09
C ILE A 25 49.76 21.34 -1.96
N LEU A 26 50.27 21.36 -0.72
CA LEU A 26 49.59 20.80 0.45
C LEU A 26 48.37 21.61 0.92
N LEU A 27 48.24 22.87 0.50
CA LEU A 27 47.06 23.71 0.78
C LEU A 27 45.91 23.49 -0.22
N SER A 28 46.12 22.73 -1.29
CA SER A 28 45.12 22.46 -2.34
C SER A 28 44.43 21.10 -2.14
N CYS A 29 43.85 20.86 -0.96
CA CYS A 29 42.87 19.79 -0.78
C CYS A 29 41.48 20.31 -1.19
N ALA A 30 41.21 20.38 -2.49
CA ALA A 30 39.84 20.56 -2.96
C ALA A 30 39.13 19.20 -2.90
N VAL A 31 38.42 18.94 -1.81
CA VAL A 31 37.51 17.79 -1.72
C VAL A 31 36.32 18.08 -2.63
N ILE A 32 36.11 17.25 -3.65
CA ILE A 32 34.90 17.28 -4.47
C ILE A 32 33.78 16.71 -3.60
N GLN A 33 33.06 17.58 -2.90
CA GLN A 33 31.79 17.20 -2.29
C GLN A 33 30.70 17.29 -3.35
N VAL A 34 29.87 16.24 -3.42
CA VAL A 34 28.59 16.35 -4.11
C VAL A 34 27.83 17.54 -3.51
N PRO A 35 27.18 18.39 -4.33
CA PRO A 35 26.34 19.44 -3.78
C PRO A 35 25.35 18.79 -2.81
N SER A 36 25.22 19.34 -1.60
CA SER A 36 24.15 18.92 -0.71
C SER A 36 22.84 19.17 -1.46
N GLY A 37 22.06 18.11 -1.71
CA GLY A 37 20.75 18.24 -2.33
C GLY A 37 19.89 19.24 -1.55
N GLY A 38 18.90 19.81 -2.24
CA GLY A 38 17.87 20.61 -1.58
C GLY A 38 17.11 19.80 -0.52
N PRO A 39 16.25 20.44 0.28
CA PRO A 39 15.34 19.71 1.15
C PRO A 39 14.55 18.68 0.34
N VAL A 40 14.26 17.53 0.95
CA VAL A 40 13.40 16.50 0.35
C VAL A 40 12.03 17.10 0.09
N ASP A 41 11.49 16.88 -1.10
CA ASP A 41 10.13 17.31 -1.42
C ASP A 41 9.12 16.44 -0.65
N THR A 42 8.12 17.11 -0.11
CA THR A 42 7.03 16.48 0.66
C THR A 42 5.67 17.02 0.24
N THR A 43 5.60 17.80 -0.83
CA THR A 43 4.36 18.41 -1.31
C THR A 43 3.55 17.37 -2.08
N PRO A 44 2.30 17.07 -1.71
CA PRO A 44 1.50 16.12 -2.46
C PRO A 44 1.08 16.69 -3.83
N PRO A 45 1.07 15.88 -4.90
CA PRO A 45 0.51 16.31 -6.18
C PRO A 45 -1.00 16.55 -6.06
N GLU A 46 -1.50 17.55 -6.78
CA GLU A 46 -2.92 17.93 -6.81
C GLU A 46 -3.47 17.84 -8.24
N LEU A 47 -4.72 17.36 -8.39
CA LEU A 47 -5.42 17.40 -9.69
C LEU A 47 -5.86 18.85 -9.99
N VAL A 48 -5.16 19.52 -10.90
CA VAL A 48 -5.41 20.93 -11.24
C VAL A 48 -6.50 21.11 -12.30
N ALA A 49 -6.66 20.15 -13.21
CA ALA A 49 -7.70 20.21 -14.24
C ALA A 49 -8.14 18.81 -14.69
N VAL A 50 -9.40 18.71 -15.10
CA VAL A 50 -9.98 17.49 -15.68
C VAL A 50 -10.93 17.86 -16.82
N THR A 51 -10.78 17.21 -17.97
CA THR A 51 -11.60 17.41 -19.16
C THR A 51 -12.00 16.06 -19.77
N PRO A 52 -13.30 15.77 -19.95
CA PRO A 52 -14.46 16.56 -19.53
C PRO A 52 -14.54 16.67 -17.99
N PRO A 53 -15.15 17.75 -17.45
CA PRO A 53 -15.19 17.99 -16.01
C PRO A 53 -15.97 16.89 -15.29
N SER A 54 -15.57 16.58 -14.05
CA SER A 54 -16.36 15.72 -13.17
C SER A 54 -17.78 16.26 -13.01
N GLY A 55 -18.76 15.38 -13.05
CA GLY A 55 -20.19 15.68 -13.08
C GLY A 55 -20.80 15.73 -14.48
N THR A 56 -20.04 15.39 -15.53
CA THR A 56 -20.57 15.33 -16.90
C THR A 56 -21.65 14.24 -17.04
N ILE A 57 -22.81 14.63 -17.56
CA ILE A 57 -23.95 13.76 -17.88
C ILE A 57 -23.97 13.42 -19.37
N GLN A 58 -24.76 12.43 -19.76
CA GLN A 58 -24.83 11.91 -21.13
C GLN A 58 -23.45 11.55 -21.71
N PHE A 59 -22.53 11.13 -20.84
CA PHE A 59 -21.19 10.72 -21.20
C PHE A 59 -21.23 9.38 -21.93
N SER A 60 -20.61 9.32 -23.11
CA SER A 60 -20.66 8.14 -24.00
C SER A 60 -19.34 7.38 -24.07
N GLY A 61 -18.44 7.56 -23.10
CA GLY A 61 -17.06 7.07 -23.17
C GLY A 61 -16.13 8.02 -23.93
N GLY A 62 -14.88 7.58 -24.11
CA GLY A 62 -13.78 8.35 -24.70
C GLY A 62 -12.79 8.88 -23.67
N GLU A 63 -11.88 9.72 -24.16
CA GLU A 63 -10.75 10.25 -23.40
C GLU A 63 -11.17 11.21 -22.28
N ILE A 64 -10.58 10.99 -21.11
CA ILE A 64 -10.59 11.91 -19.98
C ILE A 64 -9.16 12.36 -19.72
N HIS A 65 -8.89 13.63 -19.99
CA HIS A 65 -7.62 14.26 -19.76
C HIS A 65 -7.56 14.85 -18.35
N LEU A 66 -6.57 14.41 -17.58
CA LEU A 66 -6.24 14.85 -16.25
C LEU A 66 -4.92 15.59 -16.27
N ARG A 67 -4.85 16.72 -15.57
CA ARG A 67 -3.61 17.46 -15.35
C ARG A 67 -3.35 17.63 -13.86
N PHE A 68 -2.14 17.31 -13.44
CA PHE A 68 -1.67 17.42 -12.06
C PHE A 68 -0.76 18.65 -11.87
N SER A 69 -0.50 19.02 -10.62
CA SER A 69 0.39 20.14 -10.28
C SER A 69 1.87 19.81 -10.50
N GLU A 70 2.21 18.52 -10.58
CA GLU A 70 3.57 17.99 -10.62
C GLU A 70 3.65 16.79 -11.57
N TYR A 71 4.88 16.35 -11.86
CA TYR A 71 5.11 15.21 -12.73
C TYR A 71 4.82 13.91 -12.00
N MET A 72 4.05 13.01 -12.63
CA MET A 72 3.63 11.76 -12.01
C MET A 72 4.62 10.62 -12.29
N ASP A 73 4.78 9.72 -11.33
CA ASP A 73 5.57 8.50 -11.51
C ASP A 73 4.78 7.49 -12.35
N GLU A 74 5.23 7.30 -13.59
CA GLU A 74 4.66 6.35 -14.57
C GLU A 74 4.45 4.95 -13.97
N SER A 75 5.36 4.48 -13.09
CA SER A 75 5.28 3.15 -12.49
C SER A 75 4.07 2.98 -11.55
N THR A 76 3.49 4.09 -11.08
CA THR A 76 2.32 4.10 -10.20
C THR A 76 1.01 4.38 -10.91
N VAL A 77 1.07 4.85 -12.17
CA VAL A 77 -0.11 5.31 -12.93
C VAL A 77 -1.11 4.20 -13.15
N GLU A 78 -0.69 3.05 -13.70
CA GLU A 78 -1.61 1.96 -14.05
C GLU A 78 -2.39 1.43 -12.84
N GLN A 79 -1.75 1.37 -11.67
CA GLN A 79 -2.36 0.87 -10.42
C GLN A 79 -3.04 1.98 -9.60
N GLY A 80 -2.78 3.25 -9.94
CA GLY A 80 -3.28 4.42 -9.22
C GLY A 80 -4.75 4.73 -9.48
N PHE A 81 -5.32 4.20 -10.57
CA PHE A 81 -6.72 4.44 -10.95
C PHE A 81 -7.62 3.25 -10.70
N ARG A 82 -8.84 3.54 -10.26
CA ARG A 82 -9.92 2.56 -10.10
C ARG A 82 -11.20 3.12 -10.71
N VAL A 83 -11.93 2.29 -11.46
CA VAL A 83 -13.19 2.68 -12.09
C VAL A 83 -14.34 1.83 -11.56
N PHE A 84 -15.42 2.48 -11.17
CA PHE A 84 -16.62 1.84 -10.63
C PHE A 84 -17.90 2.34 -11.29
N PRO A 85 -18.84 1.48 -11.72
CA PRO A 85 -18.74 0.02 -11.77
C PRO A 85 -17.54 -0.47 -12.59
N ARG A 86 -17.10 -1.71 -12.33
CA ARG A 86 -15.96 -2.30 -13.03
C ARG A 86 -16.25 -2.35 -14.54
N LEU A 87 -15.27 -1.92 -15.33
CA LEU A 87 -15.30 -2.04 -16.78
C LEU A 87 -15.09 -3.50 -17.19
N ASN A 88 -15.59 -3.86 -18.38
CA ASN A 88 -15.36 -5.18 -18.96
C ASN A 88 -13.90 -5.37 -19.39
N GLU A 89 -13.27 -4.28 -19.80
CA GLU A 89 -11.90 -4.20 -20.26
C GLU A 89 -11.05 -3.39 -19.26
N GLN A 90 -9.74 -3.56 -19.31
CA GLN A 90 -8.83 -2.76 -18.48
C GLN A 90 -8.82 -1.31 -18.99
N LEU A 91 -8.72 -0.36 -18.06
CA LEU A 91 -8.62 1.06 -18.41
C LEU A 91 -7.30 1.30 -19.14
N ASP A 92 -7.37 1.87 -20.35
CA ASP A 92 -6.18 2.31 -21.07
C ASP A 92 -5.77 3.69 -20.56
N ILE A 93 -4.48 3.82 -20.23
CA ILE A 93 -3.93 5.02 -19.61
C ILE A 93 -2.64 5.38 -20.33
N SER A 94 -2.59 6.60 -20.86
CA SER A 94 -1.35 7.18 -21.35
C SER A 94 -0.88 8.34 -20.48
N PHE A 95 0.42 8.55 -20.45
CA PHE A 95 1.08 9.46 -19.52
C PHE A 95 2.07 10.37 -20.25
N LYS A 96 2.12 11.64 -19.82
CA LYS A 96 3.07 12.62 -20.31
C LYS A 96 3.35 13.72 -19.27
N GLY A 97 4.33 13.48 -18.39
CA GLY A 97 4.80 14.50 -17.43
C GLY A 97 3.78 14.77 -16.32
N ASP A 98 3.10 15.91 -16.36
CA ASP A 98 2.00 16.25 -15.43
C ASP A 98 0.60 15.88 -15.99
N GLU A 99 0.53 15.32 -17.20
CA GLU A 99 -0.72 15.00 -17.90
C GLU A 99 -0.94 13.47 -17.97
N LEU A 100 -2.20 13.07 -17.72
CA LEU A 100 -2.67 11.68 -17.79
C LEU A 100 -3.95 11.62 -18.63
N PHE A 101 -4.03 10.66 -19.55
CA PHE A 101 -5.17 10.47 -20.44
C PHE A 101 -5.77 9.09 -20.20
N LEU A 102 -7.01 9.06 -19.70
CA LEU A 102 -7.74 7.84 -19.41
C LEU A 102 -8.76 7.60 -20.52
N GLU A 103 -8.66 6.47 -21.22
CA GLU A 103 -9.61 6.13 -22.28
C GLU A 103 -10.71 5.19 -21.75
N LEU A 104 -11.94 5.69 -21.66
CA LEU A 104 -13.09 4.86 -21.30
C LEU A 104 -13.73 4.24 -22.54
N PRO A 105 -14.16 2.97 -22.46
CA PRO A 105 -14.79 2.34 -23.60
C PRO A 105 -16.15 2.98 -23.91
N HIS A 106 -16.60 2.86 -25.16
CA HIS A 106 -17.86 3.46 -25.61
C HIS A 106 -19.11 2.61 -25.30
N ASP A 107 -18.93 1.36 -24.85
CA ASP A 107 -19.99 0.41 -24.54
C ASP A 107 -20.40 0.44 -23.05
N LEU A 108 -20.43 1.65 -22.46
CA LEU A 108 -20.84 1.85 -21.08
C LEU A 108 -22.33 1.49 -20.88
N ALA A 109 -22.65 1.00 -19.69
CA ALA A 109 -24.02 0.69 -19.30
C ALA A 109 -24.89 1.96 -19.32
N PRO A 110 -26.13 1.92 -19.85
CA PRO A 110 -27.01 3.09 -19.91
C PRO A 110 -27.52 3.49 -18.52
N ASN A 111 -27.74 4.79 -18.31
CA ASN A 111 -28.23 5.36 -17.04
C ASN A 111 -27.37 4.98 -15.81
N GLN A 112 -26.06 4.93 -15.99
CA GLN A 112 -25.11 4.53 -14.97
C GLN A 112 -24.15 5.68 -14.69
N THR A 113 -23.91 5.93 -13.40
CA THR A 113 -22.80 6.79 -12.95
C THR A 113 -21.54 5.94 -12.82
N TYR A 114 -20.50 6.30 -13.55
CA TYR A 114 -19.15 5.79 -13.45
C TYR A 114 -18.31 6.74 -12.61
N VAL A 115 -17.59 6.20 -11.64
CA VAL A 115 -16.70 6.92 -10.73
C VAL A 115 -15.29 6.46 -10.98
N ILE A 116 -14.45 7.37 -11.42
CA ILE A 116 -13.01 7.17 -11.57
C ILE A 116 -12.35 7.75 -10.34
N THR A 117 -11.59 6.93 -9.62
CA THR A 117 -10.88 7.34 -8.43
C THR A 117 -9.38 7.27 -8.70
N ALA A 118 -8.68 8.39 -8.55
CA ALA A 118 -7.24 8.41 -8.40
C ALA A 118 -6.94 8.18 -6.90
N GLY A 119 -6.36 7.03 -6.57
CA GLY A 119 -6.05 6.64 -5.19
C GLY A 119 -4.71 7.19 -4.71
N ARG A 120 -4.44 7.03 -3.41
CA ARG A 120 -3.16 7.44 -2.79
C ARG A 120 -1.96 6.61 -3.26
N GLY A 121 -2.21 5.52 -3.99
CA GLY A 121 -1.19 4.76 -4.70
C GLY A 121 -0.53 5.54 -5.84
N LEU A 122 -1.21 6.55 -6.39
CA LEU A 122 -0.66 7.44 -7.42
C LEU A 122 0.31 8.45 -6.80
N LYS A 123 1.53 8.53 -7.32
CA LYS A 123 2.63 9.32 -6.75
C LYS A 123 3.27 10.25 -7.78
N ASP A 124 3.93 11.29 -7.30
CA ASP A 124 4.82 12.13 -8.11
C ASP A 124 6.18 11.43 -8.37
N GLU A 125 7.03 12.02 -9.20
CA GLU A 125 8.38 11.52 -9.48
C GLU A 125 9.30 11.46 -8.24
N HIS A 126 8.97 12.18 -7.15
CA HIS A 126 9.69 12.11 -5.87
C HIS A 126 9.15 11.04 -4.92
N GLY A 127 8.08 10.33 -5.30
CA GLY A 127 7.46 9.26 -4.52
C GLY A 127 6.47 9.75 -3.45
N VAL A 128 6.05 11.01 -3.51
CA VAL A 128 5.01 11.60 -2.66
C VAL A 128 3.62 11.19 -3.20
N PRO A 129 2.77 10.56 -2.39
CA PRO A 129 1.42 10.16 -2.81
C PRO A 129 0.46 11.35 -2.83
N LEU A 130 -0.68 11.18 -3.52
CA LEU A 130 -1.84 12.07 -3.31
C LEU A 130 -2.19 12.16 -1.82
N ALA A 131 -2.52 13.38 -1.37
CA ALA A 131 -2.93 13.62 0.02
C ALA A 131 -4.20 12.84 0.38
N GLU A 132 -5.18 12.85 -0.52
CA GLU A 132 -6.44 12.11 -0.43
C GLU A 132 -6.86 11.54 -1.80
N PRO A 133 -7.68 10.49 -1.84
CA PRO A 133 -8.24 10.00 -3.09
C PRO A 133 -9.09 11.07 -3.81
N VAL A 134 -8.91 11.19 -5.12
CA VAL A 134 -9.69 12.13 -5.96
C VAL A 134 -10.76 11.37 -6.73
N HIS A 135 -12.02 11.74 -6.54
CA HIS A 135 -13.17 11.10 -7.19
C HIS A 135 -13.76 11.96 -8.31
N MET A 136 -13.88 11.37 -9.50
CA MET A 136 -14.46 12.00 -10.67
C MET A 136 -15.64 11.17 -11.16
N ALA A 137 -16.80 11.81 -11.34
CA ALA A 137 -18.04 11.11 -11.70
C ALA A 137 -18.53 11.49 -13.09
N TYR A 138 -18.96 10.51 -13.85
CA TYR A 138 -19.48 10.65 -15.20
C TYR A 138 -20.74 9.81 -15.33
N SER A 139 -21.82 10.33 -15.91
CA SER A 139 -23.05 9.57 -16.08
C SER A 139 -23.40 9.39 -17.54
N THR A 140 -23.74 8.18 -17.94
CA THR A 140 -24.32 7.89 -19.26
C THR A 140 -25.79 8.30 -19.33
N GLY A 141 -26.43 8.56 -18.18
CA GLY A 141 -27.79 9.07 -18.07
C GLY A 141 -27.85 10.59 -17.95
N SER A 142 -29.03 11.09 -17.55
CA SER A 142 -29.28 12.53 -17.32
C SER A 142 -28.89 13.02 -15.93
N GLU A 143 -28.48 12.13 -15.03
CA GLU A 143 -28.21 12.45 -13.62
C GLU A 143 -26.97 11.74 -13.09
N ILE A 144 -26.28 12.38 -12.15
CA ILE A 144 -25.14 11.83 -11.41
C ILE A 144 -25.65 11.32 -10.06
N ALA A 145 -25.31 10.08 -9.72
CA ALA A 145 -25.60 9.51 -8.40
C ALA A 145 -24.93 10.36 -7.30
N ARG A 146 -25.60 10.57 -6.16
CA ARG A 146 -25.12 11.48 -5.10
C ARG A 146 -24.88 10.81 -3.75
N GLY A 147 -25.15 9.51 -3.64
CA GLY A 147 -25.00 8.76 -2.40
C GLY A 147 -23.56 8.82 -1.87
N GLN A 148 -23.43 8.90 -0.55
CA GLN A 148 -22.13 8.95 0.13
C GLN A 148 -22.11 8.01 1.33
N ILE A 149 -20.95 7.37 1.55
CA ILE A 149 -20.68 6.56 2.74
C ILE A 149 -19.30 6.96 3.26
N SER A 150 -19.21 7.28 4.55
CA SER A 150 -17.96 7.72 5.18
C SER A 150 -17.86 7.25 6.63
N GLY A 151 -16.62 7.20 7.15
CA GLY A 151 -16.34 6.78 8.51
C GLY A 151 -14.86 6.87 8.85
N GLN A 152 -14.52 6.30 10.00
CA GLN A 152 -13.17 6.21 10.54
C GLN A 152 -12.76 4.75 10.71
N VAL A 153 -11.50 4.44 10.36
CA VAL A 153 -10.88 3.14 10.63
C VAL A 153 -9.81 3.31 11.71
N PHE A 154 -9.87 2.44 12.72
CA PHE A 154 -8.98 2.51 13.88
C PHE A 154 -8.03 1.31 13.98
N ASN A 155 -6.99 1.50 14.80
CA ASN A 155 -5.97 0.53 15.27
C ASN A 155 -4.89 0.10 14.28
N GLU A 156 -4.97 0.50 13.02
CA GLU A 156 -3.99 0.12 12.00
C GLU A 156 -3.81 1.25 10.98
N ASN A 157 -2.63 1.29 10.37
CA ASN A 157 -2.32 2.16 9.23
C ASN A 157 -2.30 1.32 7.94
N ASP A 158 -2.18 1.99 6.80
CA ASP A 158 -2.10 1.35 5.48
C ASP A 158 -3.27 0.38 5.26
N ILE A 159 -4.47 0.97 5.26
CA ILE A 159 -5.75 0.30 5.15
C ILE A 159 -6.47 0.81 3.90
N ALA A 160 -7.20 -0.09 3.24
CA ALA A 160 -8.21 0.23 2.26
C ALA A 160 -9.59 -0.17 2.78
N VAL A 161 -10.65 0.42 2.22
CA VAL A 161 -12.03 0.04 2.49
C VAL A 161 -12.65 -0.51 1.23
N HIS A 162 -13.28 -1.67 1.36
CA HIS A 162 -14.04 -2.35 0.34
C HIS A 162 -15.54 -2.14 0.57
N LEU A 163 -16.28 -1.99 -0.53
CA LEU A 163 -17.72 -1.88 -0.52
C LEU A 163 -18.29 -2.80 -1.62
N TRP A 164 -19.36 -3.52 -1.30
CA TRP A 164 -20.12 -4.33 -2.26
C TRP A 164 -21.55 -3.81 -2.30
N ARG A 165 -22.13 -3.70 -3.50
CA ARG A 165 -23.55 -3.43 -3.69
C ARG A 165 -24.25 -4.75 -3.98
N PHE A 166 -25.30 -5.08 -3.24
CA PHE A 166 -25.98 -6.37 -3.40
C PHE A 166 -27.50 -6.22 -3.44
N ASN A 167 -28.16 -7.19 -4.08
CA ASN A 167 -29.60 -7.15 -4.33
C ASN A 167 -30.41 -8.25 -3.64
N ASP A 168 -29.83 -9.36 -3.17
CA ASP A 168 -30.46 -10.39 -2.26
C ASP A 168 -29.59 -11.67 -2.10
N GLU A 169 -28.31 -11.65 -2.50
CA GLU A 169 -27.41 -12.81 -2.38
C GLU A 169 -26.99 -13.08 -0.92
N ASP A 170 -26.47 -14.29 -0.67
CA ASP A 170 -25.86 -14.67 0.62
C ASP A 170 -24.74 -13.68 0.99
N ILE A 171 -25.07 -12.78 1.92
CA ILE A 171 -24.20 -11.69 2.41
C ILE A 171 -22.83 -12.23 2.85
N ASP A 172 -22.82 -13.42 3.46
CA ASP A 172 -21.60 -14.06 3.99
C ASP A 172 -20.57 -14.38 2.89
N SER A 173 -21.02 -14.64 1.67
CA SER A 173 -20.13 -14.98 0.55
C SER A 173 -19.52 -13.74 -0.12
N LEU A 174 -20.13 -12.55 0.06
CA LEU A 174 -19.71 -11.32 -0.63
C LEU A 174 -18.26 -10.94 -0.31
N PHE A 175 -17.82 -11.12 0.94
CA PHE A 175 -16.43 -10.79 1.30
C PHE A 175 -15.39 -11.64 0.56
N PHE A 176 -15.79 -12.81 0.05
CA PHE A 176 -14.93 -13.72 -0.72
C PHE A 176 -15.05 -13.49 -2.24
N THR A 177 -15.75 -12.45 -2.67
CA THR A 177 -15.77 -11.98 -4.07
C THR A 177 -14.97 -10.69 -4.20
N LYS A 178 -14.76 -10.24 -5.44
CA LYS A 178 -14.10 -8.96 -5.72
C LYS A 178 -15.05 -7.81 -5.32
N PRO A 179 -14.57 -6.78 -4.60
CA PRO A 179 -15.40 -5.64 -4.20
C PRO A 179 -15.85 -4.79 -5.38
N ASP A 180 -17.02 -4.18 -5.23
CA ASP A 180 -17.60 -3.26 -6.22
C ASP A 180 -17.04 -1.86 -6.11
N TYR A 181 -16.54 -1.46 -4.93
CA TYR A 181 -15.84 -0.19 -4.73
C TYR A 181 -14.67 -0.39 -3.77
N VAL A 182 -13.58 0.35 -4.00
CA VAL A 182 -12.38 0.35 -3.17
C VAL A 182 -11.91 1.78 -3.01
N THR A 183 -11.71 2.22 -1.78
CA THR A 183 -11.11 3.52 -1.46
C THR A 183 -9.98 3.34 -0.47
N ASP A 184 -8.98 4.20 -0.55
CA ASP A 184 -7.85 4.18 0.39
C ASP A 184 -8.24 4.98 1.64
N VAL A 185 -7.64 4.65 2.79
CA VAL A 185 -7.81 5.39 4.04
C VAL A 185 -6.74 6.49 4.12
N THR A 186 -7.12 7.68 4.58
CA THR A 186 -6.19 8.78 4.85
C THR A 186 -5.35 8.50 6.10
N ASP A 187 -4.30 9.28 6.33
CA ASP A 187 -3.36 9.02 7.44
C ASP A 187 -3.99 9.19 8.83
N ASP A 188 -5.09 9.93 8.94
CA ASP A 188 -5.88 10.11 10.15
C ASP A 188 -6.98 9.04 10.35
N GLY A 189 -7.09 8.07 9.43
CA GLY A 189 -8.06 6.97 9.51
C GLY A 189 -9.38 7.25 8.78
N TYR A 190 -9.55 8.40 8.15
CA TYR A 190 -10.78 8.75 7.44
C TYR A 190 -10.89 8.05 6.08
N TYR A 191 -12.11 7.72 5.69
CA TYR A 191 -12.40 7.23 4.35
C TYR A 191 -13.76 7.73 3.85
N GLN A 192 -13.90 7.79 2.53
CA GLN A 192 -15.14 8.19 1.90
C GLN A 192 -15.35 7.50 0.55
N PHE A 193 -16.60 7.13 0.30
CA PHE A 193 -17.13 6.83 -1.02
C PHE A 193 -18.08 7.95 -1.44
N LYS A 194 -17.92 8.42 -2.68
CA LYS A 194 -18.77 9.45 -3.29
C LYS A 194 -19.44 8.90 -4.55
N TYR A 195 -20.57 9.50 -4.89
CA TYR A 195 -21.34 9.20 -6.11
C TYR A 195 -21.86 7.75 -6.18
N LEU A 196 -22.21 7.21 -5.02
CA LEU A 196 -22.80 5.88 -4.92
C LEU A 196 -24.25 5.90 -5.40
N SER A 197 -24.62 4.88 -6.16
CA SER A 197 -26.02 4.65 -6.56
C SER A 197 -26.86 4.21 -5.35
N PRO A 198 -28.18 4.45 -5.32
CA PRO A 198 -29.03 3.94 -4.24
C PRO A 198 -28.99 2.40 -4.19
N GLY A 199 -29.00 1.81 -3.00
CA GLY A 199 -28.98 0.36 -2.84
C GLY A 199 -28.56 -0.12 -1.45
N ARG A 200 -28.40 -1.44 -1.33
CA ARG A 200 -27.85 -2.08 -0.13
C ARG A 200 -26.37 -2.35 -0.31
N TYR A 201 -25.60 -2.10 0.74
CA TYR A 201 -24.16 -2.20 0.71
C TYR A 201 -23.57 -3.00 1.86
N GLN A 202 -22.56 -3.80 1.56
CA GLN A 202 -21.68 -4.45 2.51
C GLN A 202 -20.36 -3.69 2.57
N ILE A 203 -19.78 -3.51 3.75
CA ILE A 203 -18.52 -2.78 3.93
C ILE A 203 -17.51 -3.57 4.75
N LEU A 204 -16.24 -3.47 4.38
CA LEU A 204 -15.11 -4.12 5.04
C LEU A 204 -13.89 -3.20 4.98
N SER A 205 -13.20 -3.00 6.09
CA SER A 205 -11.83 -2.46 6.09
C SER A 205 -10.84 -3.61 5.93
N ILE A 206 -9.78 -3.41 5.15
CA ILE A 206 -8.78 -4.43 4.85
C ILE A 206 -7.40 -3.81 4.77
N GLY A 207 -6.36 -4.56 5.17
CA GLY A 207 -4.99 -4.12 4.92
C GLY A 207 -4.77 -3.79 3.43
N ASN A 208 -4.06 -2.71 3.13
CA ASN A 208 -3.86 -2.24 1.76
C ASN A 208 -3.18 -3.30 0.88
N GLU A 209 -2.44 -4.25 1.47
CA GLU A 209 -1.92 -5.45 0.78
C GLU A 209 -3.00 -6.31 0.10
N GLY A 210 -4.27 -6.17 0.50
CA GLY A 210 -5.44 -6.86 -0.04
C GLY A 210 -6.39 -5.95 -0.80
N ALA A 211 -6.04 -4.68 -1.06
CA ALA A 211 -6.91 -3.74 -1.74
C ALA A 211 -7.37 -4.26 -3.11
N GLY A 212 -8.68 -4.29 -3.35
CA GLY A 212 -9.30 -4.80 -4.58
C GLY A 212 -9.36 -6.32 -4.73
N LEU A 213 -8.79 -7.08 -3.78
CA LEU A 213 -8.82 -8.54 -3.77
C LEU A 213 -9.95 -9.07 -2.86
N PRO A 214 -10.43 -10.29 -3.12
CA PRO A 214 -11.28 -11.00 -2.15
C PRO A 214 -10.59 -11.18 -0.79
N LEU A 215 -11.36 -11.20 0.29
CA LEU A 215 -10.85 -11.38 1.63
C LEU A 215 -10.22 -12.78 1.82
N ASP A 216 -8.94 -12.80 2.20
CA ASP A 216 -8.27 -13.99 2.76
C ASP A 216 -7.98 -13.75 4.24
N THR A 217 -8.87 -14.26 5.11
CA THR A 217 -8.77 -14.06 6.56
C THR A 217 -7.49 -14.62 7.18
N LYS A 218 -6.79 -15.54 6.50
CA LYS A 218 -5.54 -16.14 7.02
C LYS A 218 -4.33 -15.23 6.84
N ARG A 219 -4.41 -14.30 5.89
CA ARG A 219 -3.27 -13.47 5.45
C ARG A 219 -3.50 -11.99 5.68
N MET A 220 -4.75 -11.56 5.54
CA MET A 220 -5.12 -10.14 5.53
C MET A 220 -5.61 -9.68 6.90
N ARG A 221 -5.25 -8.44 7.23
CA ARG A 221 -5.88 -7.70 8.32
C ARG A 221 -7.24 -7.21 7.84
N TYR A 222 -8.28 -7.29 8.66
CA TYR A 222 -9.60 -6.77 8.27
C TYR A 222 -10.41 -6.31 9.47
N GLY A 223 -11.39 -5.45 9.21
CA GLY A 223 -12.34 -4.94 10.19
C GLY A 223 -13.74 -4.88 9.61
N LEU A 224 -14.71 -5.41 10.34
CA LEU A 224 -16.12 -5.43 9.95
C LEU A 224 -16.88 -4.27 10.56
N TYR A 225 -17.86 -3.78 9.84
CA TYR A 225 -18.89 -2.92 10.42
C TYR A 225 -19.88 -3.76 11.23
N TRP A 226 -20.42 -3.18 12.31
CA TRP A 226 -21.23 -3.91 13.29
C TRP A 226 -22.65 -4.22 12.81
N LYS A 227 -23.15 -3.52 11.79
CA LYS A 227 -24.43 -3.86 11.14
C LYS A 227 -24.19 -4.79 9.96
N ASN A 228 -25.17 -5.66 9.72
CA ASN A 228 -25.13 -6.61 8.61
C ASN A 228 -25.06 -5.93 7.25
N HIS A 229 -25.70 -4.77 7.05
CA HIS A 229 -25.63 -4.02 5.81
C HIS A 229 -25.94 -2.53 6.03
N LEU A 230 -25.67 -1.74 5.00
CA LEU A 230 -26.02 -0.33 4.89
C LEU A 230 -27.12 -0.18 3.84
N GLU A 231 -28.08 0.71 4.09
CA GLU A 231 -29.12 1.07 3.11
C GLU A 231 -28.93 2.52 2.72
N LEU A 232 -28.74 2.78 1.43
CA LEU A 232 -28.44 4.09 0.88
C LEU A 232 -29.53 4.50 -0.12
N GLY A 233 -30.24 5.58 0.15
CA GLY A 233 -31.14 6.23 -0.79
C GLY A 233 -30.42 7.08 -1.85
N GLU A 234 -31.19 7.74 -2.73
CA GLU A 234 -30.64 8.47 -3.91
C GLU A 234 -29.70 9.63 -3.56
N ASN A 235 -29.97 10.33 -2.46
CA ASN A 235 -29.21 11.51 -2.02
C ASN A 235 -28.74 11.37 -0.56
N ASP A 236 -28.67 10.13 -0.07
CA ASP A 236 -28.31 9.87 1.31
C ASP A 236 -26.81 10.03 1.53
N SER A 237 -26.44 10.49 2.72
CA SER A 237 -25.07 10.51 3.20
C SER A 237 -25.00 9.77 4.52
N LEU A 238 -24.45 8.56 4.49
CA LEU A 238 -24.20 7.76 5.69
C LEU A 238 -22.82 8.14 6.24
N THR A 239 -22.80 8.60 7.47
CA THR A 239 -21.60 9.02 8.19
C THR A 239 -21.39 8.14 9.42
N GLU A 240 -20.22 8.23 10.05
CA GLU A 240 -19.87 7.48 11.27
C GLU A 240 -19.94 5.95 11.09
N ILE A 241 -19.69 5.46 9.87
CA ILE A 241 -19.58 4.03 9.58
C ILE A 241 -18.20 3.54 10.03
N ASN A 242 -18.01 3.48 11.34
CA ASN A 242 -16.69 3.28 11.93
C ASN A 242 -16.33 1.79 12.02
N MET A 243 -15.08 1.45 11.74
CA MET A 243 -14.56 0.07 11.77
C MET A 243 -13.26 -0.01 12.57
N ILE A 244 -13.02 -1.18 13.18
CA ILE A 244 -11.77 -1.47 13.89
C ILE A 244 -11.10 -2.64 13.19
N VAL A 245 -9.88 -2.43 12.69
CA VAL A 245 -9.13 -3.49 12.02
C VAL A 245 -8.50 -4.40 13.08
N ARG A 246 -8.57 -5.71 12.81
CA ARG A 246 -7.90 -6.75 13.58
C ARG A 246 -7.24 -7.73 12.63
N LYS A 247 -6.19 -8.39 13.11
CA LYS A 247 -5.62 -9.55 12.44
C LYS A 247 -6.13 -10.80 13.13
N GLU A 248 -6.76 -11.70 12.38
CA GLU A 248 -7.12 -12.99 12.95
C GLU A 248 -5.84 -13.73 13.39
N PRO A 249 -5.82 -14.24 14.63
CA PRO A 249 -4.70 -15.05 15.07
C PRO A 249 -4.64 -16.31 14.19
N GLN A 250 -3.51 -16.52 13.50
CA GLN A 250 -3.30 -17.77 12.78
C GLN A 250 -3.53 -18.99 13.70
N PRO A 251 -4.14 -20.08 13.18
CA PRO A 251 -4.32 -21.28 13.97
C PRO A 251 -2.97 -21.73 14.51
N PHE A 252 -2.97 -22.12 15.79
CA PHE A 252 -1.77 -22.59 16.45
C PHE A 252 -1.32 -23.91 15.81
N ARG A 253 -0.08 -23.97 15.32
CA ARG A 253 0.45 -25.17 14.67
C ARG A 253 1.92 -25.42 14.98
N LEU A 254 2.29 -26.69 15.00
CA LEU A 254 3.68 -27.13 14.95
C LEU A 254 4.24 -26.81 13.55
N VAL A 255 5.35 -26.08 13.51
CA VAL A 255 6.08 -25.72 12.28
C VAL A 255 7.10 -26.81 11.95
N LYS A 256 7.86 -27.26 12.95
CA LYS A 256 8.93 -28.24 12.81
C LYS A 256 9.21 -28.93 14.15
N GLY A 257 9.65 -30.18 14.11
CA GLY A 257 10.36 -30.82 15.22
C GLY A 257 11.76 -31.21 14.78
N GLU A 258 12.76 -31.06 15.66
CA GLU A 258 14.12 -31.50 15.40
C GLU A 258 14.72 -32.20 16.62
N TRP A 259 15.56 -33.20 16.38
CA TRP A 259 16.41 -33.79 17.41
C TRP A 259 17.75 -33.08 17.40
N ASN A 260 18.10 -32.46 18.53
CA ASN A 260 19.39 -31.81 18.69
C ASN A 260 20.44 -32.81 19.23
N SER A 261 20.00 -33.90 19.87
CA SER A 261 20.84 -35.01 20.28
C SER A 261 20.05 -36.32 20.40
N SER A 262 20.68 -37.39 20.89
CA SER A 262 20.00 -38.65 21.22
C SER A 262 19.10 -38.58 22.46
N ARG A 263 19.12 -37.48 23.22
CA ARG A 263 18.40 -37.34 24.50
C ARG A 263 17.47 -36.16 24.58
N TRP A 264 17.52 -35.24 23.62
CA TRP A 264 16.62 -34.09 23.63
C TRP A 264 16.44 -33.52 22.23
N GLY A 265 15.26 -32.95 22.02
CA GLY A 265 14.87 -32.28 20.80
C GLY A 265 14.08 -31.02 21.07
N ARG A 266 13.72 -30.31 19.99
CA ARG A 266 12.96 -29.07 20.06
C ARG A 266 11.80 -29.10 19.07
N LEU A 267 10.64 -28.64 19.53
CA LEU A 267 9.46 -28.36 18.73
C LEU A 267 9.31 -26.85 18.53
N PHE A 268 9.08 -26.42 17.29
CA PHE A 268 8.92 -25.03 16.90
C PHE A 268 7.48 -24.76 16.52
N PHE A 269 6.86 -23.73 17.08
CA PHE A 269 5.48 -23.33 16.79
C PHE A 269 5.41 -22.00 16.04
N ASN A 270 4.31 -21.75 15.34
CA ASN A 270 4.15 -20.54 14.53
C ASN A 270 3.97 -19.25 15.36
N ARG A 271 3.64 -19.37 16.65
CA ARG A 271 3.48 -18.27 17.61
C ARG A 271 3.82 -18.72 19.02
N GLY A 272 3.91 -17.77 19.95
CA GLY A 272 4.22 -18.07 21.35
C GLY A 272 3.20 -19.03 21.96
N LEU A 273 3.70 -20.01 22.70
CA LEU A 273 2.92 -20.94 23.48
C LEU A 273 2.29 -20.19 24.67
N PRO A 274 1.02 -20.47 25.03
CA PRO A 274 0.42 -19.92 26.24
C PRO A 274 1.28 -20.25 27.46
N THR A 275 1.47 -19.28 28.36
CA THR A 275 2.24 -19.46 29.60
C THR A 275 1.46 -20.24 30.67
N GLU A 276 0.16 -20.41 30.49
CA GLU A 276 -0.69 -21.25 31.33
C GLU A 276 -0.53 -22.73 30.94
N LYS A 277 -0.62 -23.61 31.95
CA LYS A 277 -0.36 -25.06 31.87
C LYS A 277 -0.81 -25.68 30.55
N LEU A 278 0.15 -25.92 29.65
CA LEU A 278 -0.02 -26.85 28.55
C LEU A 278 -0.17 -28.25 29.13
N GLU A 279 -1.41 -28.69 29.29
CA GLU A 279 -1.74 -30.07 29.62
C GLU A 279 -1.86 -30.87 28.33
N GLY A 280 -1.00 -31.86 28.16
CA GLY A 280 -0.96 -32.67 26.95
C GLY A 280 0.05 -33.80 27.06
N LYS A 281 -0.05 -34.76 26.15
CA LYS A 281 0.91 -35.86 26.02
C LYS A 281 1.57 -35.77 24.66
N ILE A 282 2.89 -35.70 24.64
CA ILE A 282 3.66 -35.81 23.40
C ILE A 282 4.05 -37.28 23.22
N ILE A 283 3.71 -37.84 22.07
CA ILE A 283 4.05 -39.21 21.71
C ILE A 283 4.97 -39.16 20.51
N LEU A 284 6.17 -39.70 20.69
CA LEU A 284 7.16 -39.91 19.65
C LEU A 284 6.86 -41.25 18.98
N VAL A 285 6.73 -41.27 17.66
CA VAL A 285 6.61 -42.50 16.89
C VAL A 285 7.93 -42.73 16.17
N THR A 286 8.62 -43.82 16.51
CA THR A 286 9.88 -44.20 15.86
C THR A 286 9.63 -44.77 14.46
N GLU A 287 10.68 -44.91 13.65
CA GLU A 287 10.58 -45.52 12.31
C GLU A 287 10.03 -46.96 12.36
N ASP A 288 10.31 -47.68 13.45
CA ASP A 288 9.78 -49.03 13.72
C ASP A 288 8.33 -49.03 14.21
N GLY A 289 7.67 -47.86 14.28
CA GLY A 289 6.28 -47.70 14.72
C GLY A 289 6.08 -47.74 16.23
N VAL A 290 7.15 -47.69 17.02
CA VAL A 290 7.08 -47.70 18.49
C VAL A 290 6.68 -46.32 18.99
N SER A 291 5.64 -46.26 19.82
CA SER A 291 5.16 -45.03 20.46
C SER A 291 5.80 -44.84 21.83
N VAL A 292 6.57 -43.78 22.01
CA VAL A 292 7.27 -43.43 23.25
C VAL A 292 6.74 -42.11 23.78
N PRO A 293 6.26 -42.03 25.05
CA PRO A 293 5.91 -40.75 25.64
C PRO A 293 7.17 -39.90 25.84
N ALA A 294 7.10 -38.60 25.58
CA ALA A 294 8.17 -37.65 25.85
C ALA A 294 7.73 -36.63 26.89
N ASP A 295 8.64 -36.30 27.80
CA ASP A 295 8.46 -35.17 28.69
C ASP A 295 8.79 -33.88 27.93
N PHE A 296 8.15 -32.78 28.33
CA PHE A 296 8.37 -31.50 27.69
C PHE A 296 8.32 -30.33 28.66
N PHE A 297 9.01 -29.26 28.30
CA PHE A 297 8.96 -27.98 29.01
C PHE A 297 9.13 -26.81 28.05
N HIS A 298 8.74 -25.61 28.48
CA HIS A 298 8.92 -24.40 27.68
C HIS A 298 10.40 -24.08 27.49
N ASP A 299 10.77 -23.67 26.28
CA ASP A 299 12.11 -23.12 26.04
C ASP A 299 12.21 -21.75 26.75
N PRO A 300 13.15 -21.56 27.69
CA PRO A 300 13.28 -20.30 28.42
C PRO A 300 13.80 -19.15 27.54
N LEU A 301 14.34 -19.44 26.35
CA LEU A 301 14.91 -18.44 25.45
C LEU A 301 13.93 -18.01 24.34
N ASP A 302 12.95 -18.84 24.02
CA ASP A 302 12.00 -18.56 22.95
C ASP A 302 10.62 -19.15 23.27
N SER A 303 9.65 -18.25 23.50
CA SER A 303 8.28 -18.62 23.84
C SER A 303 7.56 -19.42 22.75
N LYS A 304 8.11 -19.52 21.54
CA LYS A 304 7.57 -20.30 20.43
C LYS A 304 8.02 -21.76 20.43
N ASN A 305 8.84 -22.18 21.39
CA ASN A 305 9.44 -23.51 21.38
C ASN A 305 9.11 -24.35 22.62
N LEU A 306 9.01 -25.66 22.43
CA LEU A 306 9.06 -26.65 23.51
C LEU A 306 10.33 -27.48 23.39
N ILE A 307 10.94 -27.79 24.53
CA ILE A 307 12.05 -28.73 24.62
C ILE A 307 11.48 -30.09 25.01
N LEU A 308 11.90 -31.13 24.30
CA LEU A 308 11.54 -32.53 24.53
C LEU A 308 12.71 -33.28 25.17
N THR A 309 12.42 -34.13 26.15
CA THR A 309 13.41 -35.01 26.83
C THR A 309 12.89 -36.42 27.01
#